data_AF-A0A544V0J5-F1
#
_entry.id   AF-A0A544V0J5-F1
#
_cell.length_a   1.000
_cell.length_b   1.000
_cell.length_c   1.000
_cell.angle_alpha   90.00
_cell.angle_beta   90.00
_cell.angle_gamma   90.00
#
_symmetry.space_group_name_H-M   'P 1'
#
loop_
_entity.id
_entity.type
_entity.pdbx_description
1 polymer ?
#
loop_
_entity_poly.entity_id
_entity_poly.type
_entity_poly.pdbx_seq_one_letter_code
_entity_poly.pdbx_strand_id
1 'polypeptide(L)'
;MRVLKKFPQPNTIKGQLHRALVWITFITGLCIFIPTLYIEYRQTIQHQNEKMTHYLDAQSYFFESWLAERSSDIHTIANFDFVKDYNFQKSQKFFQDFKEKTNFTDLIFVNKEGIVQVDTVTEYSKNGVSVDVNDRKYFQVAKKTKQPYITDILISKVTKQPIMAFASPILNAQQQFNGVVFGAVNLDIINQLLQESRVGFLGHAYIIDQEGTMLSEFNNKQQRSSGNYLVDDHILNVALKNKTSGLELYKDANNKWVLAKSKPINGGKWFIISEIGLLEAYKPLINRILWITICLVVGSFFMIKMMLHLSKKIEEPIQQLLTGVRKVEQGFYEYQINDQQLTPYAQEFQELCASFNEMSDKVRKDTILLKELSITCQLTKLYNRRYLIEQGELAFQKCLEEQHHCSCIAIDIDFFKKVNDTYGHLIGDEVLKHVANIITNSVRRIDIVTRYGGEEFVILSPNTMLESAVKIAERVRQHVEDHPYIADFEINVTVSIGIAGYGDSENISTFYELLDKADQALYIAKESGRNQLRVCDKTGIVDTRQML
;
A
#
# COMPACT_ATOMS: atom_id res chain seq x y z
N MET A 1 -10.54 -22.48 -13.26
CA MET A 1 -11.73 -21.65 -12.95
C MET A 1 -12.19 -21.70 -11.47
N ARG A 2 -11.41 -22.24 -10.52
CA ARG A 2 -11.76 -22.27 -9.07
C ARG A 2 -11.06 -21.20 -8.20
N VAL A 3 -10.18 -20.38 -8.76
CA VAL A 3 -9.44 -19.34 -8.02
C VAL A 3 -10.17 -17.99 -7.98
N LEU A 4 -11.15 -17.77 -8.87
CA LEU A 4 -11.90 -16.50 -8.98
C LEU A 4 -13.07 -16.35 -7.98
N LYS A 5 -13.43 -17.39 -7.20
CA LYS A 5 -14.48 -17.31 -6.16
C LYS A 5 -14.03 -16.68 -4.83
N LYS A 6 -12.76 -16.27 -4.72
CA LYS A 6 -12.19 -15.61 -3.53
C LYS A 6 -12.04 -14.08 -3.67
N PHE A 7 -12.59 -13.47 -4.72
CA PHE A 7 -12.67 -12.01 -4.75
C PHE A 7 -13.81 -11.54 -3.83
N PRO A 8 -13.54 -10.68 -2.83
CA PRO A 8 -14.56 -10.17 -1.94
C PRO A 8 -15.64 -9.45 -2.77
N GLN A 9 -16.91 -9.65 -2.42
CA GLN A 9 -18.02 -9.02 -3.13
C GLN A 9 -17.82 -7.50 -3.20
N PRO A 10 -18.02 -6.87 -4.37
CA PRO A 10 -17.61 -5.49 -4.61
C PRO A 10 -18.27 -4.49 -3.64
N ASN A 11 -19.47 -4.77 -3.15
CA ASN A 11 -20.23 -3.85 -2.31
C ASN A 11 -20.04 -4.06 -0.79
N THR A 12 -19.13 -4.96 -0.39
CA THR A 12 -18.77 -5.11 1.02
C THR A 12 -17.69 -4.10 1.41
N ILE A 13 -17.68 -3.63 2.66
CA ILE A 13 -16.61 -2.78 3.22
C ILE A 13 -15.23 -3.38 2.92
N LYS A 14 -15.11 -4.70 3.06
CA LYS A 14 -13.92 -5.50 2.70
C LYS A 14 -13.52 -5.33 1.23
N GLY A 15 -14.47 -5.48 0.30
CA GLY A 15 -14.22 -5.35 -1.12
C GLY A 15 -13.87 -3.93 -1.56
N GLN A 16 -14.42 -2.91 -0.89
CA GLN A 16 -14.10 -1.51 -1.14
C GLN A 16 -12.70 -1.16 -0.61
N LEU A 17 -12.36 -1.54 0.63
CA LEU A 17 -11.03 -1.38 1.21
C LEU A 17 -9.97 -2.06 0.34
N HIS A 18 -10.18 -3.32 -0.04
CA HIS A 18 -9.19 -4.05 -0.85
C HIS A 18 -8.93 -3.40 -2.21
N ARG A 19 -9.98 -2.87 -2.87
CA ARG A 19 -9.82 -2.13 -4.14
C ARG A 19 -9.09 -0.80 -3.94
N ALA A 20 -9.47 -0.02 -2.93
CA ALA A 20 -8.79 1.22 -2.59
C ALA A 20 -7.30 0.98 -2.30
N LEU A 21 -6.97 -0.12 -1.62
CA LEU A 21 -5.59 -0.51 -1.32
C LEU A 21 -4.75 -0.79 -2.56
N VAL A 22 -5.28 -1.54 -3.52
CA VAL A 22 -4.60 -1.80 -4.79
C VAL A 22 -4.36 -0.48 -5.55
N TRP A 23 -5.35 0.41 -5.57
CA TRP A 23 -5.20 1.72 -6.21
C TRP A 23 -4.17 2.62 -5.51
N ILE A 24 -4.20 2.71 -4.18
CA ILE A 24 -3.25 3.55 -3.42
C ILE A 24 -1.82 3.05 -3.62
N THR A 25 -1.58 1.74 -3.53
CA THR A 25 -0.24 1.16 -3.74
C THR A 25 0.25 1.38 -5.17
N PHE A 26 -0.63 1.25 -6.16
CA PHE A 26 -0.29 1.51 -7.56
C PHE A 26 0.02 2.99 -7.84
N ILE A 27 -0.83 3.90 -7.36
CA ILE A 27 -0.67 5.36 -7.54
C ILE A 27 0.60 5.85 -6.84
N THR A 28 0.84 5.44 -5.59
CA THR A 28 2.06 5.81 -4.85
C THR A 28 3.32 5.29 -5.54
N GLY A 29 3.28 4.06 -6.06
CA GLY A 29 4.36 3.51 -6.88
C GLY A 29 4.64 4.36 -8.13
N LEU A 30 3.61 4.76 -8.87
CA LEU A 30 3.75 5.63 -10.04
C LEU A 30 4.28 7.03 -9.70
N CYS A 31 3.79 7.63 -8.62
CA CYS A 31 4.23 8.94 -8.15
C CYS A 31 5.70 8.96 -7.73
N ILE A 32 6.26 7.82 -7.28
CA ILE A 32 7.68 7.69 -6.98
C ILE A 32 8.47 7.36 -8.25
N PHE A 33 7.98 6.43 -9.07
CA PHE A 33 8.72 5.89 -10.22
C PHE A 33 8.91 6.91 -11.35
N ILE A 34 7.87 7.66 -11.73
CA ILE A 34 7.95 8.58 -12.88
C ILE A 34 8.96 9.72 -12.63
N PRO A 35 8.92 10.44 -11.48
CA PRO A 35 9.88 11.51 -11.22
C PRO A 35 11.31 10.99 -11.04
N THR A 36 11.50 9.85 -10.37
CA THR A 36 12.83 9.26 -10.19
C THR A 36 13.44 8.83 -11.53
N LEU A 37 12.65 8.20 -12.40
CA LEU A 37 13.07 7.87 -13.76
C LEU A 37 13.49 9.11 -14.54
N TYR A 38 12.70 10.19 -14.47
CA TYR A 38 13.00 11.45 -15.13
C TYR A 38 14.31 12.08 -14.61
N ILE A 39 14.51 12.10 -13.29
CA ILE A 39 15.72 12.62 -12.66
C ILE A 39 16.96 11.81 -13.07
N GLU A 40 16.90 10.48 -12.94
CA GLU A 40 18.02 9.59 -13.31
C GLU A 40 18.37 9.70 -14.81
N TYR A 41 17.36 9.81 -15.67
CA TYR A 41 17.57 10.03 -17.10
C TYR A 41 18.31 11.35 -17.35
N ARG A 42 17.84 12.46 -16.75
CA ARG A 42 18.47 13.79 -16.90
C ARG A 42 19.90 13.79 -16.36
N GLN A 43 20.13 13.21 -15.18
CA GLN A 43 21.45 13.10 -14.58
C GLN A 43 22.40 12.25 -15.44
N THR A 44 21.92 11.14 -16.00
CA THR A 44 22.73 10.30 -16.88
C THR A 44 23.17 11.07 -18.13
N ILE A 45 22.24 11.76 -18.79
CA ILE A 45 22.57 12.56 -19.98
C ILE A 45 23.56 13.67 -19.67
N GLN A 46 23.36 14.39 -18.56
CA GLN A 46 24.27 15.45 -18.14
C GLN A 46 25.66 14.90 -17.81
N HIS A 47 25.73 13.80 -17.06
CA HIS A 47 26.98 13.15 -16.71
C HIS A 47 27.76 12.64 -17.94
N GLN A 48 27.06 12.05 -18.92
CA GLN A 48 27.71 11.64 -20.17
C GLN A 48 28.22 12.85 -20.96
N ASN A 49 27.45 13.94 -21.00
CA ASN A 49 27.84 15.17 -21.69
C ASN A 49 29.10 15.80 -21.06
N GLU A 50 29.16 15.88 -19.73
CA GLU A 50 30.31 16.41 -18.97
C GLU A 50 31.55 15.52 -19.16
N LYS A 51 31.39 14.19 -19.02
CA LYS A 51 32.47 13.24 -19.27
C LYS A 51 33.04 13.35 -20.68
N MET A 52 32.19 13.42 -21.70
CA MET A 52 32.63 13.56 -23.09
C MET A 52 33.28 14.92 -23.34
N THR A 53 32.81 15.99 -22.72
CA THR A 53 33.49 17.30 -22.76
C THR A 53 34.89 17.22 -22.17
N HIS A 54 35.03 16.75 -20.93
CA HIS A 54 36.34 16.66 -20.29
C HIS A 54 37.31 15.77 -21.05
N TYR A 55 36.81 14.65 -21.59
CA TYR A 55 37.59 13.77 -22.43
C TYR A 55 38.06 14.49 -23.70
N LEU A 56 37.16 15.15 -24.45
CA LEU A 56 37.53 15.91 -25.64
C LEU A 56 38.48 17.07 -25.33
N ASP A 57 38.30 17.75 -24.20
CA ASP A 57 39.18 18.85 -23.78
C ASP A 57 40.60 18.35 -23.54
N ALA A 58 40.76 17.23 -22.83
CA ALA A 58 42.06 16.61 -22.59
C ALA A 58 42.70 16.12 -23.90
N GLN A 59 41.93 15.49 -24.78
CA GLN A 59 42.40 15.01 -26.08
C GLN A 59 42.85 16.14 -26.99
N SER A 60 42.03 17.19 -27.14
CA SER A 60 42.37 18.38 -27.91
C SER A 60 43.62 19.04 -27.34
N TYR A 61 43.73 19.21 -26.02
CA TYR A 61 44.90 19.81 -25.40
C TYR A 61 46.18 19.01 -25.68
N PHE A 62 46.15 17.69 -25.48
CA PHE A 62 47.30 16.83 -25.76
C PHE A 62 47.72 16.89 -27.23
N PHE A 63 46.74 16.83 -28.15
CA PHE A 63 47.01 16.89 -29.58
C PHE A 63 47.57 18.25 -30.02
N GLU A 64 46.99 19.36 -29.57
CA GLU A 64 47.48 20.70 -29.89
C GLU A 64 48.85 20.97 -29.26
N SER A 65 49.09 20.49 -28.04
CA SER A 65 50.42 20.56 -27.41
C SER A 65 51.46 19.77 -28.21
N TRP A 66 51.11 18.56 -28.67
CA TRP A 66 51.99 17.75 -29.50
C TRP A 66 52.28 18.41 -30.86
N LEU A 67 51.27 19.00 -31.51
CA LEU A 67 51.46 19.76 -32.75
C LEU A 67 52.41 20.94 -32.55
N ALA A 68 52.23 21.69 -31.45
CA ALA A 68 53.08 22.84 -31.11
C ALA A 68 54.53 22.39 -30.83
N GLU A 69 54.72 21.29 -30.10
CA GLU A 69 56.04 20.70 -29.81
C GLU A 69 56.75 20.29 -31.10
N ARG A 70 56.09 19.52 -31.98
CA ARG A 70 56.67 19.09 -33.26
C ARG A 70 56.96 20.26 -34.19
N SER A 71 56.11 21.28 -34.21
CA SER A 71 56.37 22.51 -34.97
C SER A 71 57.58 23.26 -34.40
N SER A 72 57.72 23.31 -33.07
CA SER A 72 58.86 23.93 -32.39
C SER A 72 60.15 23.18 -32.68
N ASP A 73 60.14 21.84 -32.65
CA ASP A 73 61.30 21.00 -32.98
C ASP A 73 61.86 21.35 -34.36
N ILE A 74 61.00 21.36 -35.40
CA ILE A 74 61.42 21.70 -36.76
C ILE A 74 61.90 23.14 -36.85
N HIS A 75 61.26 24.07 -36.13
CA HIS A 75 61.71 25.45 -36.09
C HIS A 75 63.10 25.61 -35.47
N THR A 76 63.40 24.88 -34.39
CA THR A 76 64.72 24.84 -33.78
C THR A 76 65.75 24.24 -34.74
N ILE A 77 65.40 23.14 -35.42
CA ILE A 77 66.28 22.50 -36.41
C ILE A 77 66.61 23.44 -37.56
N ALA A 78 65.61 24.14 -38.11
CA ALA A 78 65.79 25.12 -39.18
C ALA A 78 66.71 26.29 -38.78
N ASN A 79 66.87 26.51 -37.47
CA ASN A 79 67.66 27.61 -36.93
C ASN A 79 69.09 27.24 -36.54
N PHE A 80 69.48 25.96 -36.57
CA PHE A 80 70.86 25.57 -36.29
C PHE A 80 71.84 26.11 -37.34
N ASP A 81 73.03 26.51 -36.88
CA ASP A 81 74.05 27.12 -37.75
C ASP A 81 74.42 26.21 -38.92
N PHE A 82 74.60 24.90 -38.67
CA PHE A 82 74.95 23.95 -39.73
C PHE A 82 73.86 23.75 -40.78
N VAL A 83 72.60 24.05 -40.45
CA VAL A 83 71.48 24.05 -41.41
C VAL A 83 71.47 25.35 -42.21
N LYS A 84 71.65 26.49 -41.55
CA LYS A 84 71.76 27.82 -42.19
C LYS A 84 72.97 27.95 -43.11
N ASP A 85 74.07 27.28 -42.77
CA ASP A 85 75.33 27.25 -43.51
C ASP A 85 75.38 26.17 -44.59
N TYR A 86 74.26 25.46 -44.84
CA TYR A 86 74.17 24.42 -45.89
C TYR A 86 75.18 23.27 -45.70
N ASN A 87 75.54 22.93 -44.46
CA ASN A 87 76.38 21.76 -44.18
C ASN A 87 75.53 20.49 -44.28
N PHE A 88 75.39 19.97 -45.50
CA PHE A 88 74.53 18.83 -45.80
C PHE A 88 74.95 17.55 -45.09
N GLN A 89 76.26 17.28 -44.96
CA GLN A 89 76.76 16.08 -44.28
C GLN A 89 76.38 16.07 -42.79
N LYS A 90 76.58 17.20 -42.09
CA LYS A 90 76.20 17.33 -40.69
C LYS A 90 74.69 17.32 -40.51
N SER A 91 73.95 17.97 -41.42
CA SER A 91 72.48 17.97 -41.43
C SER A 91 71.92 16.56 -41.60
N GLN A 92 72.44 15.78 -42.55
CA GLN A 92 71.98 14.41 -42.79
C GLN A 92 72.19 13.51 -41.58
N LYS A 93 73.38 13.56 -40.96
CA LYS A 93 73.66 12.79 -39.75
C LYS A 93 72.73 13.19 -38.59
N PHE A 94 72.55 14.48 -38.36
CA PHE A 94 71.66 14.96 -37.30
C PHE A 94 70.20 14.58 -37.56
N PHE A 95 69.72 14.70 -38.80
CA PHE A 95 68.35 14.35 -39.16
C PHE A 95 68.10 12.85 -38.95
N GLN A 96 69.05 11.98 -39.33
CA GLN A 96 68.97 10.55 -39.08
C GLN A 96 68.89 10.23 -37.58
N ASP A 97 69.81 10.77 -36.77
CA ASP A 97 69.85 10.57 -35.32
C ASP A 97 68.58 11.09 -34.62
N PHE A 98 68.04 12.22 -35.09
CA PHE A 98 66.83 12.83 -34.53
C PHE A 98 65.58 12.03 -34.90
N LYS A 99 65.48 11.56 -36.16
CA LYS A 99 64.41 10.67 -36.61
C LYS A 99 64.35 9.39 -35.79
N GLU A 100 65.50 8.76 -35.49
CA GLU A 100 65.53 7.53 -34.69
C GLU A 100 65.06 7.71 -33.24
N LYS A 101 65.12 8.94 -32.72
CA LYS A 101 64.73 9.28 -31.34
C LYS A 101 63.35 9.93 -31.23
N THR A 102 62.68 10.19 -32.35
CA THR A 102 61.42 10.92 -32.40
C THR A 102 60.41 10.24 -33.31
N ASN A 103 59.20 10.78 -33.38
CA ASN A 103 58.12 10.23 -34.20
C ASN A 103 58.10 10.82 -35.62
N PHE A 104 59.18 11.47 -36.08
CA PHE A 104 59.24 11.92 -37.47
C PHE A 104 59.53 10.74 -38.39
N THR A 105 58.71 10.58 -39.43
CA THR A 105 58.93 9.56 -40.47
C THR A 105 60.00 9.99 -41.46
N ASP A 106 60.09 11.29 -41.73
CA ASP A 106 61.12 11.88 -42.57
C ASP A 106 61.49 13.28 -42.11
N LEU A 107 62.73 13.70 -42.33
CA LEU A 107 63.22 15.05 -42.11
C LEU A 107 63.98 15.49 -43.35
N ILE A 108 63.57 16.62 -43.91
CA ILE A 108 63.97 17.03 -45.25
C ILE A 108 64.45 18.48 -45.23
N PHE A 109 65.59 18.72 -45.88
CA PHE A 109 66.08 20.06 -46.21
C PHE A 109 65.77 20.36 -47.68
N VAL A 110 65.18 21.53 -47.92
CA VAL A 110 64.84 22.04 -49.26
C VAL A 110 65.50 23.40 -49.46
N ASN A 111 66.16 23.59 -50.60
CA ASN A 111 66.76 24.87 -50.96
C ASN A 111 65.71 25.93 -51.38
N LYS A 112 66.16 27.15 -51.68
CA LYS A 112 65.27 28.28 -52.04
C LYS A 112 64.50 28.08 -53.36
N GLU A 113 65.00 27.20 -54.24
CA GLU A 113 64.38 26.80 -55.51
C GLU A 113 63.28 25.74 -55.34
N GLY A 114 63.16 25.10 -54.17
CA GLY A 114 62.18 24.03 -53.94
C GLY A 114 62.72 22.63 -54.20
N ILE A 115 64.04 22.48 -54.31
CA ILE A 115 64.71 21.20 -54.54
C ILE A 115 65.21 20.60 -53.22
N VAL A 116 64.85 19.35 -52.96
CA VAL A 116 65.34 18.56 -51.83
C VAL A 116 66.85 18.35 -51.92
N GLN A 117 67.58 18.66 -50.85
CA GLN A 117 69.04 18.48 -50.75
C GLN A 117 69.43 17.40 -49.74
N VAL A 118 68.65 17.21 -48.68
CA VAL A 118 68.88 16.22 -47.63
C VAL A 118 67.54 15.59 -47.24
N ASP A 119 67.51 14.27 -47.07
CA ASP A 119 66.35 13.50 -46.61
C ASP A 119 66.80 12.27 -45.78
N THR A 120 65.86 11.67 -45.03
CA THR A 120 66.15 10.54 -44.13
C THR A 120 65.43 9.24 -44.49
N VAL A 121 64.51 9.26 -45.44
CA VAL A 121 63.78 8.06 -45.90
C VAL A 121 64.40 7.46 -47.16
N THR A 122 65.14 8.24 -47.93
CA THR A 122 65.54 7.83 -49.27
C THR A 122 67.00 8.11 -49.57
N GLU A 123 67.61 7.21 -50.33
CA GLU A 123 68.92 7.42 -50.95
C GLU A 123 68.79 8.24 -52.26
N TYR A 124 67.95 9.31 -52.31
CA TYR A 124 67.85 10.15 -53.53
C TYR A 124 69.18 10.83 -53.88
N SER A 125 70.01 11.09 -52.86
CA SER A 125 71.39 11.55 -53.01
C SER A 125 72.27 10.58 -53.82
N LYS A 126 71.94 9.28 -53.90
CA LYS A 126 72.74 8.29 -54.64
C LYS A 126 72.35 8.13 -56.13
N ASN A 127 71.12 8.48 -56.53
CA ASN A 127 70.61 8.24 -57.89
C ASN A 127 70.38 9.51 -58.75
N GLY A 128 70.72 10.71 -58.26
CA GLY A 128 70.75 11.94 -59.07
C GLY A 128 69.38 12.52 -59.48
N VAL A 129 68.26 11.99 -58.95
CA VAL A 129 66.92 12.53 -59.20
C VAL A 129 66.52 13.49 -58.08
N SER A 130 66.53 14.78 -58.38
CA SER A 130 66.07 15.84 -57.48
C SER A 130 64.55 15.85 -57.35
N VAL A 131 64.03 15.77 -56.11
CA VAL A 131 62.59 15.92 -55.85
C VAL A 131 62.26 17.41 -55.74
N ASP A 132 61.41 17.89 -56.66
CA ASP A 132 60.85 19.24 -56.61
C ASP A 132 59.58 19.26 -55.75
N VAL A 133 59.54 20.17 -54.77
CA VAL A 133 58.41 20.40 -53.86
C VAL A 133 57.84 21.82 -53.94
N ASN A 134 58.18 22.59 -54.98
CA ASN A 134 57.71 23.97 -55.17
C ASN A 134 56.19 24.08 -55.36
N ASP A 135 55.54 23.00 -55.81
CA ASP A 135 54.09 22.83 -55.91
C ASP A 135 53.41 22.50 -54.56
N ARG A 136 54.18 22.19 -53.51
CA ARG A 136 53.62 21.74 -52.23
C ARG A 136 53.27 22.92 -51.32
N LYS A 137 52.09 22.83 -50.69
CA LYS A 137 51.56 23.83 -49.75
C LYS A 137 52.56 24.21 -48.65
N TYR A 138 53.26 23.24 -48.03
CA TYR A 138 54.24 23.56 -46.97
C TYR A 138 55.35 24.51 -47.44
N PHE A 139 55.86 24.29 -48.66
CA PHE A 139 56.94 25.09 -49.20
C PHE A 139 56.45 26.49 -49.60
N GLN A 140 55.31 26.56 -50.31
CA GLN A 140 54.73 27.83 -50.75
C GLN A 140 54.33 28.73 -49.57
N VAL A 141 53.70 28.14 -48.54
CA VAL A 141 53.27 28.89 -47.35
C VAL A 141 54.48 29.34 -46.53
N ALA A 142 55.46 28.47 -46.29
CA ALA A 142 56.67 28.86 -45.57
C ALA A 142 57.47 29.95 -46.31
N LYS A 143 57.57 29.86 -47.65
CA LYS A 143 58.22 30.87 -48.50
C LYS A 143 57.52 32.23 -48.45
N LYS A 144 56.18 32.23 -48.48
CA LYS A 144 55.36 33.45 -48.49
C LYS A 144 55.27 34.11 -47.11
N THR A 145 55.02 33.32 -46.07
CA THR A 145 54.73 33.82 -44.72
C THR A 145 55.99 34.01 -43.89
N LYS A 146 57.08 33.30 -44.21
CA LYS A 146 58.30 33.23 -43.40
C LYS A 146 58.05 32.78 -41.95
N GLN A 147 56.97 32.04 -41.71
CA GLN A 147 56.61 31.49 -40.40
C GLN A 147 56.54 29.96 -40.48
N PRO A 148 56.70 29.24 -39.34
CA PRO A 148 56.39 27.83 -39.25
C PRO A 148 54.95 27.55 -39.70
N TYR A 149 54.75 26.42 -40.38
CA TYR A 149 53.46 26.04 -40.91
C TYR A 149 53.27 24.52 -40.83
N ILE A 150 52.11 24.13 -40.31
CA ILE A 150 51.65 22.74 -40.25
C ILE A 150 50.65 22.55 -41.39
N THR A 151 50.90 21.57 -42.26
CA THR A 151 50.00 21.29 -43.38
C THR A 151 48.78 20.48 -42.95
N ASP A 152 47.73 20.55 -43.77
CA ASP A 152 46.74 19.47 -43.85
C ASP A 152 47.40 18.17 -44.32
N ILE A 153 46.67 17.06 -44.30
CA ILE A 153 47.18 15.78 -44.79
C ILE A 153 47.48 15.90 -46.28
N LEU A 154 48.68 15.48 -46.68
CA LEU A 154 49.09 15.40 -48.07
C LEU A 154 49.75 14.07 -48.38
N ILE A 155 49.61 13.60 -49.62
CA ILE A 155 50.30 12.39 -50.06
C ILE A 155 51.76 12.71 -50.34
N SER A 156 52.68 12.01 -49.67
CA SER A 156 54.12 12.16 -49.88
C SER A 156 54.50 11.91 -51.34
N LYS A 157 55.34 12.77 -51.92
CA LYS A 157 55.88 12.54 -53.29
C LYS A 157 56.69 11.25 -53.36
N VAL A 158 57.33 10.89 -52.25
CA VAL A 158 58.30 9.80 -52.11
C VAL A 158 57.60 8.50 -51.73
N THR A 159 57.08 8.44 -50.50
CA THR A 159 56.52 7.20 -49.93
C THR A 159 55.13 6.87 -50.45
N LYS A 160 54.47 7.82 -51.13
CA LYS A 160 53.05 7.75 -51.54
C LYS A 160 52.07 7.51 -50.37
N GLN A 161 52.53 7.65 -49.13
CA GLN A 161 51.70 7.56 -47.93
C GLN A 161 51.19 8.95 -47.53
N PRO A 162 50.01 9.02 -46.87
CA PRO A 162 49.51 10.27 -46.31
C PRO A 162 50.39 10.72 -45.13
N ILE A 163 50.80 11.97 -45.16
CA ILE A 163 51.67 12.58 -44.15
C ILE A 163 51.16 13.97 -43.75
N MET A 164 51.49 14.36 -42.53
CA MET A 164 51.41 15.73 -42.05
C MET A 164 52.82 16.33 -42.04
N ALA A 165 53.02 17.46 -42.73
CA ALA A 165 54.30 18.12 -42.79
C ALA A 165 54.34 19.31 -41.83
N PHE A 166 55.36 19.32 -40.97
CA PHE A 166 55.74 20.43 -40.11
C PHE A 166 56.88 21.16 -40.80
N ALA A 167 56.64 22.35 -41.33
CA ALA A 167 57.63 23.09 -42.10
C ALA A 167 58.06 24.37 -41.38
N SER A 168 59.36 24.62 -41.35
CA SER A 168 59.92 25.90 -40.89
C SER A 168 60.83 26.48 -41.96
N PRO A 169 60.69 27.77 -42.30
CA PRO A 169 61.57 28.43 -43.24
C PRO A 169 62.96 28.61 -42.63
N ILE A 170 63.98 28.49 -43.48
CA ILE A 170 65.35 28.86 -43.18
C ILE A 170 65.52 30.30 -43.65
N LEU A 171 65.92 31.19 -42.73
CA LEU A 171 66.14 32.60 -43.03
C LEU A 171 67.64 32.90 -42.97
N ASN A 172 68.14 33.69 -43.94
CA ASN A 172 69.51 34.17 -43.91
C ASN A 172 69.69 35.32 -42.88
N ALA A 173 70.92 35.79 -42.68
CA ALA A 173 71.22 36.89 -41.76
C ALA A 173 70.44 38.18 -42.06
N GLN A 174 69.99 38.37 -43.30
CA GLN A 174 69.16 39.50 -43.75
C GLN A 174 67.65 39.21 -43.70
N GLN A 175 67.20 38.16 -43.00
CA GLN A 175 65.79 37.76 -42.87
C GLN A 175 65.10 37.45 -44.22
N GLN A 176 65.87 37.06 -45.23
CA GLN A 176 65.37 36.58 -46.52
C GLN A 176 65.24 35.06 -46.50
N PHE A 177 64.24 34.58 -47.23
CA PHE A 177 63.97 33.15 -47.37
C PHE A 177 65.11 32.45 -48.10
N ASN A 178 65.65 31.41 -47.48
CA ASN A 178 66.80 30.66 -47.96
C ASN A 178 66.56 29.15 -47.90
N GLY A 179 65.30 28.70 -48.00
CA GLY A 179 64.93 27.27 -47.98
C GLY A 179 63.94 26.92 -46.87
N VAL A 180 63.65 25.64 -46.74
CA VAL A 180 62.71 25.08 -45.74
C VAL A 180 63.30 23.81 -45.17
N VAL A 181 63.26 23.65 -43.85
CA VAL A 181 63.31 22.34 -43.22
C VAL A 181 61.89 21.89 -42.96
N PHE A 182 61.55 20.65 -43.30
CA PHE A 182 60.29 20.08 -42.86
C PHE A 182 60.46 18.66 -42.34
N GLY A 183 59.67 18.34 -41.31
CA GLY A 183 59.49 16.99 -40.80
C GLY A 183 58.15 16.44 -41.23
N ALA A 184 58.12 15.20 -41.71
CA ALA A 184 56.90 14.49 -42.05
C ALA A 184 56.53 13.49 -40.95
N VAL A 185 55.26 13.47 -40.55
CA VAL A 185 54.70 12.49 -39.62
C VAL A 185 53.58 11.70 -40.31
N ASN A 186 53.56 10.38 -40.13
CA ASN A 186 52.49 9.52 -40.64
C ASN A 186 51.26 9.60 -39.72
N LEU A 187 50.07 9.44 -40.31
CA LEU A 187 48.78 9.38 -39.62
C LEU A 187 48.70 8.27 -38.57
N ASP A 188 49.44 7.18 -38.71
CA ASP A 188 49.42 6.10 -37.73
C ASP A 188 49.91 6.57 -36.34
N ILE A 189 50.77 7.59 -36.29
CA ILE A 189 51.22 8.21 -35.04
C ILE A 189 50.09 9.02 -34.40
N ILE A 190 49.24 9.67 -35.19
CA ILE A 190 48.05 10.37 -34.69
C ILE A 190 47.10 9.36 -34.03
N ASN A 191 46.94 8.17 -34.62
CA ASN A 191 46.14 7.10 -34.05
C ASN A 191 46.71 6.61 -32.71
N GLN A 192 48.03 6.42 -32.64
CA GLN A 192 48.70 6.02 -31.43
C GLN A 192 48.50 7.06 -30.32
N LEU A 193 48.67 8.35 -30.64
CA LEU A 193 48.45 9.45 -29.69
C LEU A 193 47.01 9.49 -29.16
N LEU A 194 46.01 9.28 -30.01
CA LEU A 194 44.60 9.20 -29.63
C LEU A 194 44.24 7.93 -28.83
N GLN A 195 45.05 6.87 -28.92
CA GLN A 195 44.85 5.63 -28.18
C GLN A 195 45.55 5.66 -26.80
N GLU A 196 46.77 6.19 -26.72
CA GLU A 196 47.57 6.27 -25.50
C GLU A 196 46.97 7.25 -24.47
N SER A 197 46.28 8.29 -24.95
CA SER A 197 45.61 9.30 -24.12
C SER A 197 44.23 8.86 -23.59
N ARG A 198 43.79 7.60 -23.84
CA ARG A 198 42.48 7.09 -23.38
C ARG A 198 42.48 6.85 -21.86
N VAL A 199 41.99 7.84 -21.10
CA VAL A 199 41.77 7.69 -19.65
C VAL A 199 40.29 7.45 -19.36
N GLY A 200 39.95 6.25 -18.89
CA GLY A 200 38.66 5.94 -18.23
C GLY A 200 37.38 6.08 -19.07
N PHE A 201 37.47 6.42 -20.36
CA PHE A 201 36.33 6.60 -21.26
C PHE A 201 36.22 5.42 -22.23
N LEU A 202 35.03 4.83 -22.34
CA LEU A 202 34.74 3.65 -23.18
C LEU A 202 34.41 4.00 -24.64
N GLY A 203 34.30 5.28 -24.99
CA GLY A 203 34.06 5.69 -26.38
C GLY A 203 35.33 5.83 -27.22
N HIS A 204 35.14 6.16 -28.48
CA HIS A 204 36.19 6.27 -29.48
C HIS A 204 36.32 7.70 -29.97
N ALA A 205 37.56 8.21 -30.00
CA ALA A 205 37.87 9.50 -30.62
C ALA A 205 38.53 9.31 -31.98
N TYR A 206 38.13 10.13 -32.95
CA TYR A 206 38.79 10.25 -34.24
C TYR A 206 38.74 11.69 -34.74
N ILE A 207 39.56 12.02 -35.73
CA ILE A 207 39.70 13.37 -36.27
C ILE A 207 39.24 13.40 -37.73
N ILE A 208 38.54 14.47 -38.11
CA ILE A 208 38.14 14.76 -39.50
C ILE A 208 38.59 16.18 -39.91
N ASP A 209 38.79 16.42 -41.19
CA ASP A 209 38.97 17.77 -41.74
C ASP A 209 37.61 18.48 -42.01
N GLN A 210 37.67 19.68 -42.60
CA GLN A 210 36.49 20.48 -42.95
C GLN A 210 35.68 19.89 -44.10
N GLU A 211 36.31 19.04 -44.91
CA GLU A 211 35.74 18.37 -46.07
C GLU A 211 35.15 17.00 -45.71
N GLY A 212 35.26 16.57 -44.45
CA GLY A 212 34.78 15.27 -43.96
C GLY A 212 35.73 14.12 -44.25
N THR A 213 36.98 14.37 -44.63
CA THR A 213 38.01 13.36 -44.74
C THR A 213 38.47 12.93 -43.35
N MET A 214 38.50 11.62 -43.13
CA MET A 214 38.99 11.04 -41.89
C MET A 214 40.53 11.09 -41.81
N LEU A 215 41.03 11.74 -40.75
CA LEU A 215 42.46 11.97 -40.51
C LEU A 215 43.10 10.92 -39.57
N SER A 216 42.28 10.15 -38.84
CA SER A 216 42.72 9.10 -37.92
C SER A 216 41.88 7.82 -38.09
N GLU A 217 42.44 6.65 -37.83
CA GLU A 217 41.75 5.36 -37.99
C GLU A 217 40.51 5.24 -37.11
N PHE A 218 39.39 4.93 -37.74
CA PHE A 218 38.21 4.37 -37.09
C PHE A 218 38.43 2.87 -36.82
N ASN A 219 37.76 2.33 -35.81
CA ASN A 219 37.97 1.00 -35.21
C ASN A 219 37.58 -0.19 -36.13
N ASN A 220 37.92 -0.14 -37.43
CA ASN A 220 37.62 -1.15 -38.42
C ASN A 220 38.90 -1.60 -39.14
N LYS A 221 39.57 -2.62 -38.58
CA LYS A 221 40.77 -3.25 -39.15
C LYS A 221 40.54 -3.91 -40.53
N GLN A 222 39.32 -3.92 -41.07
CA GLN A 222 39.00 -4.67 -42.30
C GLN A 222 38.93 -3.86 -43.60
N GLN A 223 39.05 -2.53 -43.61
CA GLN A 223 38.89 -1.75 -44.85
C GLN A 223 39.88 -0.57 -44.94
N ARG A 224 41.17 -0.88 -45.11
CA ARG A 224 42.16 0.05 -45.72
C ARG A 224 42.50 -0.43 -47.14
N SER A 225 41.49 -0.67 -47.97
CA SER A 225 41.70 -0.86 -49.40
C SER A 225 41.47 0.45 -50.12
N SER A 226 42.55 1.25 -50.21
CA SER A 226 42.72 2.38 -51.13
C SER A 226 41.68 3.50 -51.08
N GLY A 227 41.95 4.55 -50.29
CA GLY A 227 41.30 5.86 -50.46
C GLY A 227 41.07 6.63 -49.16
N ASN A 228 41.11 7.95 -49.27
CA ASN A 228 40.63 8.88 -48.24
C ASN A 228 39.17 8.54 -47.90
N TYR A 229 38.90 8.11 -46.67
CA TYR A 229 37.54 7.81 -46.23
C TYR A 229 36.81 9.11 -45.94
N LEU A 230 35.79 9.41 -46.74
CA LEU A 230 34.86 10.50 -46.48
C LEU A 230 33.78 10.00 -45.52
N VAL A 231 33.60 10.73 -44.43
CA VAL A 231 32.55 10.46 -43.47
C VAL A 231 31.20 10.89 -44.06
N ASP A 232 30.12 10.21 -43.68
CA ASP A 232 28.74 10.57 -44.05
C ASP A 232 28.49 12.07 -43.82
N ASP A 233 27.83 12.73 -44.79
CA ASP A 233 27.43 14.14 -44.73
C ASP A 233 26.71 14.48 -43.42
N HIS A 234 25.99 13.53 -42.82
CA HIS A 234 25.35 13.72 -41.52
C HIS A 234 26.36 13.95 -40.38
N ILE A 235 27.44 13.19 -40.34
CA ILE A 235 28.47 13.30 -39.29
C ILE A 235 29.28 14.58 -39.49
N LEU A 236 29.60 14.92 -40.74
CA LEU A 236 30.25 16.19 -41.07
C LEU A 236 29.39 17.38 -40.66
N ASN A 237 28.08 17.34 -40.96
CA ASN A 237 27.14 18.38 -40.56
C ASN A 237 27.04 18.51 -39.03
N VAL A 238 27.08 17.38 -38.29
CA VAL A 238 27.12 17.40 -36.82
C VAL A 238 28.40 18.07 -36.34
N ALA A 239 29.56 17.71 -36.89
CA ALA A 239 30.83 18.32 -36.50
C ALA A 239 30.89 19.83 -36.77
N LEU A 240 30.40 20.26 -37.94
CA LEU A 240 30.38 21.67 -38.34
C LEU A 240 29.37 22.51 -37.56
N LYS A 241 28.21 21.94 -37.20
CA LYS A 241 27.16 22.61 -36.39
C LYS A 241 27.51 22.67 -34.91
N ASN A 242 28.20 21.66 -34.38
CA ASN A 242 28.39 21.47 -32.95
C ASN A 242 29.55 22.30 -32.38
N LYS A 243 29.60 23.60 -32.73
CA LYS A 243 30.58 24.55 -32.17
C LYS A 243 30.33 24.86 -30.69
N THR A 244 29.13 24.59 -30.17
CA THR A 244 28.70 24.98 -28.81
C THR A 244 27.55 24.13 -28.21
N SER A 245 27.14 23.01 -28.84
CA SER A 245 25.90 22.30 -28.49
C SER A 245 26.14 20.98 -27.74
N GLY A 246 25.07 20.40 -27.19
CA GLY A 246 25.10 19.21 -26.33
C GLY A 246 25.47 17.91 -27.05
N LEU A 247 25.12 16.78 -26.44
CA LEU A 247 25.25 15.46 -27.05
C LEU A 247 24.33 15.34 -28.27
N GLU A 248 24.89 14.91 -29.40
CA GLU A 248 24.15 14.65 -30.63
C GLU A 248 23.97 13.15 -30.82
N LEU A 249 22.82 12.74 -31.37
CA LEU A 249 22.48 11.35 -31.61
C LEU A 249 22.45 11.09 -33.12
N TYR A 250 23.33 10.21 -33.58
CA TYR A 250 23.34 9.76 -34.97
C TYR A 250 23.78 8.29 -35.07
N LYS A 251 23.87 7.78 -36.29
CA LYS A 251 24.38 6.44 -36.56
C LYS A 251 25.82 6.50 -37.06
N ASP A 252 26.71 5.77 -36.40
CA ASP A 252 28.12 5.69 -36.78
C ASP A 252 28.31 5.03 -38.16
N ALA A 253 29.56 4.97 -38.62
CA ALA A 253 29.93 4.30 -39.87
C ALA A 253 29.54 2.79 -39.92
N ASN A 254 29.23 2.17 -38.77
CA ASN A 254 28.75 0.79 -38.68
C ASN A 254 27.21 0.69 -38.56
N ASN A 255 26.48 1.79 -38.80
CA ASN A 255 25.02 1.90 -38.68
C ASN A 255 24.50 1.63 -37.25
N LYS A 256 25.33 1.84 -36.22
CA LYS A 256 24.96 1.75 -34.80
C LYS A 256 24.64 3.13 -34.25
N TRP A 257 23.61 3.23 -33.41
CA TRP A 257 23.29 4.47 -32.72
C TRP A 257 24.38 4.83 -31.71
N VAL A 258 24.93 6.03 -31.86
CA VAL A 258 25.98 6.59 -31.01
C VAL A 258 25.58 7.96 -30.50
N LEU A 259 25.98 8.25 -29.27
CA LEU A 259 26.03 9.62 -28.76
C LEU A 259 27.39 10.19 -29.09
N ALA A 260 27.39 11.37 -29.68
CA ALA A 260 28.58 11.98 -30.20
C ALA A 260 28.72 13.43 -29.74
N LYS A 261 29.97 13.85 -29.64
CA LYS A 261 30.34 15.23 -29.39
C LYS A 261 31.58 15.57 -30.20
N SER A 262 31.69 16.80 -30.66
CA SER A 262 32.86 17.24 -31.43
C SER A 262 33.45 18.52 -30.86
N LYS A 263 34.73 18.74 -31.14
CA LYS A 263 35.45 19.97 -30.77
C LYS A 263 36.40 20.38 -31.91
N PRO A 264 36.41 21.66 -32.32
CA PRO A 264 37.38 22.16 -33.29
C PRO A 264 38.79 22.17 -32.69
N ILE A 265 39.78 21.79 -33.51
CA ILE A 265 41.22 21.80 -33.20
C ILE A 265 42.00 22.45 -34.35
N ASN A 266 43.27 22.77 -34.12
CA ASN A 266 44.16 23.36 -35.15
C ASN A 266 43.57 24.63 -35.77
N GLY A 267 43.07 25.54 -34.93
CA GLY A 267 42.44 26.79 -35.38
C GLY A 267 41.11 26.60 -36.12
N GLY A 268 40.43 25.46 -35.92
CA GLY A 268 39.12 25.16 -36.51
C GLY A 268 39.19 24.50 -37.89
N LYS A 269 40.36 24.06 -38.32
CA LYS A 269 40.55 23.31 -39.58
C LYS A 269 40.18 21.84 -39.46
N TRP A 270 40.34 21.26 -38.28
CA TRP A 270 39.96 19.87 -38.04
C TRP A 270 39.01 19.79 -36.84
N PHE A 271 38.28 18.69 -36.76
CA PHE A 271 37.36 18.40 -35.68
C PHE A 271 37.72 17.06 -35.06
N ILE A 272 37.92 17.04 -33.75
CA ILE A 272 37.98 15.80 -32.98
C ILE A 272 36.56 15.43 -32.59
N ILE A 273 36.14 14.21 -32.92
CA ILE A 273 34.82 13.66 -32.63
C ILE A 273 35.02 12.52 -31.64
N SER A 274 34.21 12.51 -30.59
CA SER A 274 34.12 11.41 -29.63
C SER A 274 32.74 10.78 -29.74
N GLU A 275 32.70 9.46 -29.89
CA GLU A 275 31.49 8.65 -30.00
C GLU A 275 31.42 7.59 -28.90
N ILE A 276 30.23 7.37 -28.34
CA ILE A 276 29.94 6.26 -27.44
C ILE A 276 28.65 5.56 -27.88
N GLY A 277 28.64 4.23 -27.86
CA GLY A 277 27.45 3.45 -28.22
C GLY A 277 26.27 3.76 -27.31
N LEU A 278 25.06 3.89 -27.88
CA LEU A 278 23.85 4.25 -27.13
C LEU A 278 23.59 3.29 -25.96
N LEU A 279 23.71 1.98 -26.21
CA LEU A 279 23.52 0.93 -25.18
C LEU A 279 24.55 1.04 -24.06
N GLU A 280 25.79 1.40 -24.39
CA GLU A 280 26.88 1.53 -23.42
C GLU A 280 26.70 2.79 -22.57
N ALA A 281 26.32 3.90 -23.19
CA ALA A 281 26.04 5.17 -22.51
C ALA A 281 24.90 5.05 -21.49
N TYR A 282 23.85 4.28 -21.81
CA TYR A 282 22.68 4.06 -20.95
C TYR A 282 22.75 2.81 -20.07
N LYS A 283 23.76 1.95 -20.21
CA LYS A 283 23.93 0.76 -19.36
C LYS A 283 23.86 1.08 -17.85
N PRO A 284 24.48 2.17 -17.34
CA PRO A 284 24.35 2.54 -15.94
C PRO A 284 22.90 2.87 -15.53
N LEU A 285 22.15 3.56 -16.41
CA LEU A 285 20.76 3.91 -16.18
C LEU A 285 19.88 2.65 -16.11
N ILE A 286 20.05 1.71 -17.04
CA ILE A 286 19.30 0.44 -17.07
C ILE A 286 19.52 -0.34 -15.76
N ASN A 287 20.77 -0.44 -15.29
CA ASN A 287 21.08 -1.11 -14.03
C ASN A 287 20.45 -0.43 -12.82
N ARG A 288 20.43 0.92 -12.77
CA ARG A 288 19.77 1.66 -11.68
C ARG A 288 18.25 1.49 -11.71
N ILE A 289 17.63 1.56 -12.88
CA ILE A 289 16.19 1.32 -13.06
C ILE A 289 15.83 -0.07 -12.55
N LEU A 290 16.63 -1.10 -12.86
CA LEU A 290 16.39 -2.45 -12.38
C LEU A 290 16.38 -2.53 -10.85
N TRP A 291 17.33 -1.89 -10.18
CA TRP A 291 17.34 -1.81 -8.71
C TRP A 291 16.16 -1.03 -8.14
N ILE A 292 15.78 0.11 -8.75
CA ILE A 292 14.61 0.90 -8.36
C ILE A 292 13.33 0.04 -8.49
N THR A 293 13.19 -0.71 -9.58
CA THR A 293 12.06 -1.62 -9.79
C THR A 293 12.03 -2.72 -8.73
N ILE A 294 13.17 -3.34 -8.40
CA ILE A 294 13.26 -4.34 -7.32
C ILE A 294 12.83 -3.74 -5.98
N CYS A 295 13.33 -2.56 -5.63
CA CYS A 295 12.96 -1.87 -4.39
C CYS A 295 11.46 -1.54 -4.34
N LEU A 296 10.87 -1.08 -5.44
CA LEU A 296 9.44 -0.81 -5.53
C LEU A 296 8.60 -2.09 -5.36
N VAL A 297 9.01 -3.21 -5.98
CA VAL A 297 8.32 -4.49 -5.83
C VAL A 297 8.37 -4.98 -4.39
N VAL A 298 9.55 -4.96 -3.75
CA VAL A 298 9.71 -5.36 -2.34
C VAL A 298 8.91 -4.44 -1.41
N GLY A 299 8.98 -3.12 -1.64
CA GLY A 299 8.20 -2.14 -0.90
C GLY A 299 6.70 -2.36 -1.05
N SER A 300 6.22 -2.67 -2.26
CA SER A 300 4.81 -2.98 -2.52
C SER A 300 4.34 -4.22 -1.76
N PHE A 301 5.18 -5.26 -1.68
CA PHE A 301 4.84 -6.48 -0.93
C PHE A 301 4.67 -6.18 0.57
N PHE A 302 5.57 -5.38 1.15
CA PHE A 302 5.46 -4.96 2.55
C PHE A 302 4.22 -4.08 2.78
N MET A 303 3.98 -3.11 1.90
CA MET A 303 2.80 -2.22 1.97
C MET A 303 1.49 -2.99 1.88
N ILE A 304 1.39 -3.96 0.96
CA ILE A 304 0.22 -4.84 0.85
C ILE A 304 0.02 -5.63 2.17
N LYS A 305 1.08 -6.24 2.71
CA LYS A 305 1.00 -7.00 3.96
C LYS A 305 0.55 -6.12 5.15
N MET A 306 1.15 -4.94 5.31
CA MET A 306 0.80 -3.98 6.35
C MET A 306 -0.65 -3.52 6.23
N MET A 307 -1.10 -3.22 5.02
CA MET A 307 -2.46 -2.78 4.77
C MET A 307 -3.52 -3.87 4.96
N LEU A 308 -3.22 -5.13 4.60
CA LEU A 308 -4.11 -6.26 4.91
C LEU A 308 -4.26 -6.45 6.42
N HIS A 309 -3.18 -6.24 7.17
CA HIS A 309 -3.22 -6.26 8.62
C HIS A 309 -4.11 -5.14 9.20
N LEU A 310 -3.98 -3.92 8.67
CA LEU A 310 -4.83 -2.79 9.07
C LEU A 310 -6.32 -3.02 8.71
N SER A 311 -6.59 -3.53 7.51
CA SER A 311 -7.96 -3.87 7.07
C SER A 311 -8.60 -4.89 8.02
N LYS A 312 -7.84 -5.88 8.49
CA LYS A 312 -8.34 -6.89 9.42
C LYS A 312 -8.69 -6.28 10.79
N LYS A 313 -7.85 -5.38 11.30
CA LYS A 313 -8.09 -4.65 12.56
C LYS A 313 -9.37 -3.79 12.54
N ILE A 314 -9.83 -3.36 11.37
CA ILE A 314 -11.08 -2.60 11.21
C ILE A 314 -12.27 -3.55 10.97
N GLU A 315 -12.08 -4.62 10.19
CA GLU A 315 -13.16 -5.55 9.81
C GLU A 315 -13.68 -6.36 11.00
N GLU A 316 -12.79 -6.92 11.82
CA GLU A 316 -13.15 -7.82 12.94
C GLU A 316 -14.09 -7.17 13.99
N PRO A 317 -13.80 -5.98 14.55
CA PRO A 317 -14.68 -5.37 15.54
C PRO A 317 -16.06 -5.01 14.96
N ILE A 318 -16.13 -4.56 13.70
CA ILE A 318 -17.41 -4.27 13.04
C ILE A 318 -18.25 -5.55 12.88
N GLN A 319 -17.63 -6.68 12.54
CA GLN A 319 -18.34 -7.97 12.43
C GLN A 319 -18.83 -8.47 13.79
N GLN A 320 -18.03 -8.29 14.85
CA GLN A 320 -18.45 -8.63 16.21
C GLN A 320 -19.66 -7.80 16.65
N LEU A 321 -19.63 -6.49 16.39
CA LEU A 321 -20.76 -5.59 16.69
C LEU A 321 -22.02 -5.99 15.92
N LEU A 322 -21.92 -6.21 14.60
CA LEU A 322 -23.05 -6.67 13.77
C LEU A 322 -23.62 -8.00 14.24
N THR A 323 -22.76 -8.91 14.70
CA THR A 323 -23.19 -10.19 15.26
C THR A 323 -23.93 -9.98 16.59
N GLY A 324 -23.43 -9.10 17.45
CA GLY A 324 -24.10 -8.74 18.70
C GLY A 324 -25.48 -8.13 18.46
N VAL A 325 -25.58 -7.16 17.55
CA VAL A 325 -26.87 -6.54 17.19
C VAL A 325 -27.89 -7.58 16.71
N ARG A 326 -27.49 -8.50 15.83
CA ARG A 326 -28.37 -9.58 15.34
C ARG A 326 -28.81 -10.54 16.45
N LYS A 327 -27.95 -10.81 17.43
CA LYS A 327 -28.29 -11.66 18.57
C LYS A 327 -29.35 -11.00 19.47
N VAL A 328 -29.21 -9.71 19.72
CA VAL A 328 -30.18 -8.91 20.48
C VAL A 328 -31.52 -8.82 19.75
N GLU A 329 -31.51 -8.63 18.42
CA GLU A 329 -32.72 -8.65 17.59
C GLU A 329 -33.47 -9.99 17.68
N GLN A 330 -32.74 -11.10 17.80
CA GLN A 330 -33.31 -12.44 17.99
C GLN A 330 -33.77 -12.74 19.42
N GLY A 331 -33.70 -11.77 20.34
CA GLY A 331 -34.12 -11.92 21.74
C GLY A 331 -33.04 -12.45 22.69
N PHE A 332 -31.80 -12.65 22.22
CA PHE A 332 -30.68 -13.10 23.07
C PHE A 332 -30.00 -11.90 23.77
N TYR A 333 -30.73 -11.23 24.67
CA TYR A 333 -30.26 -10.03 25.37
C TYR A 333 -29.07 -10.24 26.31
N GLU A 334 -28.77 -11.49 26.67
CA GLU A 334 -27.62 -11.85 27.50
C GLU A 334 -26.29 -11.86 26.74
N TYR A 335 -26.34 -11.74 25.41
CA TYR A 335 -25.13 -11.71 24.61
C TYR A 335 -24.34 -10.43 24.89
N GLN A 336 -23.10 -10.59 25.35
CA GLN A 336 -22.15 -9.49 25.56
C GLN A 336 -20.91 -9.70 24.70
N ILE A 337 -20.40 -8.59 24.17
CA ILE A 337 -19.12 -8.55 23.47
C ILE A 337 -18.02 -8.54 24.53
N ASN A 338 -17.03 -9.44 24.41
CA ASN A 338 -15.99 -9.61 25.41
C ASN A 338 -14.95 -8.46 25.36
N ASP A 339 -14.89 -7.66 26.42
CA ASP A 339 -13.95 -6.54 26.60
C ASP A 339 -12.47 -6.95 26.51
N GLN A 340 -12.12 -8.16 26.92
CA GLN A 340 -10.72 -8.64 26.83
C GLN A 340 -10.28 -8.83 25.37
N GLN A 341 -11.21 -9.15 24.48
CA GLN A 341 -10.93 -9.30 23.04
C GLN A 341 -10.84 -7.94 22.33
N LEU A 342 -11.21 -6.85 23.00
CA LEU A 342 -11.30 -5.51 22.42
C LEU A 342 -10.04 -4.64 22.61
N THR A 343 -9.15 -5.02 23.53
CA THR A 343 -7.85 -4.34 23.78
C THR A 343 -6.94 -4.11 22.57
N PRO A 344 -6.89 -4.95 21.52
CA PRO A 344 -6.04 -4.71 20.35
C PRO A 344 -6.61 -3.66 19.37
N TYR A 345 -7.87 -3.24 19.55
CA TYR A 345 -8.56 -2.31 18.66
C TYR A 345 -8.56 -0.89 19.22
N ALA A 346 -8.91 0.08 18.37
CA ALA A 346 -8.94 1.50 18.72
C ALA A 346 -9.96 1.79 19.84
N GLN A 347 -9.72 2.85 20.60
CA GLN A 347 -10.55 3.23 21.76
C GLN A 347 -12.01 3.46 21.35
N GLU A 348 -12.25 4.03 20.18
CA GLU A 348 -13.59 4.28 19.64
C GLU A 348 -14.38 2.97 19.44
N PHE A 349 -13.71 1.88 19.06
CA PHE A 349 -14.36 0.57 18.96
C PHE A 349 -14.65 -0.03 20.34
N GLN A 350 -13.78 0.20 21.31
CA GLN A 350 -13.99 -0.25 22.69
C GLN A 350 -15.19 0.47 23.31
N GLU A 351 -15.26 1.80 23.17
CA GLU A 351 -16.37 2.63 23.64
C GLU A 351 -17.69 2.22 22.96
N LEU A 352 -17.68 1.95 21.65
CA LEU A 352 -18.86 1.50 20.93
C LEU A 352 -19.35 0.13 21.42
N CYS A 353 -18.45 -0.82 21.66
CA CYS A 353 -18.82 -2.15 22.17
C CYS A 353 -19.31 -2.09 23.63
N ALA A 354 -18.69 -1.26 24.46
CA ALA A 354 -19.13 -1.01 25.83
C ALA A 354 -20.54 -0.40 25.85
N SER A 355 -20.79 0.59 24.99
CA SER A 355 -22.11 1.23 24.83
C SER A 355 -23.17 0.24 24.34
N PHE A 356 -22.79 -0.67 23.44
CA PHE A 356 -23.65 -1.77 22.99
C PHE A 356 -23.98 -2.74 24.14
N ASN A 357 -22.98 -3.15 24.94
CA ASN A 357 -23.19 -4.03 26.08
C ASN A 357 -24.13 -3.40 27.12
N GLU A 358 -23.93 -2.12 27.44
CA GLU A 358 -24.80 -1.37 28.35
C GLU A 358 -26.24 -1.29 27.82
N MET A 359 -26.42 -1.02 26.53
CA MET A 359 -27.73 -1.00 25.88
C MET A 359 -28.41 -2.37 25.95
N SER A 360 -27.69 -3.46 25.64
CA SER A 360 -28.22 -4.83 25.70
C SER A 360 -28.70 -5.18 27.12
N ASP A 361 -27.90 -4.84 28.13
CA ASP A 361 -28.27 -5.06 29.53
C ASP A 361 -29.47 -4.23 29.98
N LYS A 362 -29.59 -2.99 29.50
CA LYS A 362 -30.77 -2.16 29.78
C LYS A 362 -32.04 -2.77 29.17
N VAL A 363 -31.98 -3.15 27.89
CA VAL A 363 -33.12 -3.81 27.22
C VAL A 363 -33.52 -5.10 27.93
N ARG A 364 -32.54 -5.89 28.39
CA ARG A 364 -32.79 -7.11 29.18
C ARG A 364 -33.56 -6.80 30.46
N LYS A 365 -33.10 -5.83 31.25
CA LYS A 365 -33.73 -5.42 32.52
C LYS A 365 -35.14 -4.89 32.28
N ASP A 366 -35.33 -4.03 31.29
CA ASP A 366 -36.64 -3.48 30.96
C ASP A 366 -37.62 -4.58 30.51
N THR A 367 -37.13 -5.56 29.73
CA THR A 367 -37.94 -6.72 29.31
C THR A 367 -38.37 -7.59 30.49
N ILE A 368 -37.47 -7.86 31.44
CA ILE A 368 -37.79 -8.60 32.67
C ILE A 368 -38.83 -7.84 33.50
N LEU A 369 -38.61 -6.55 33.73
CA LEU A 369 -39.51 -5.69 34.50
C LEU A 369 -40.90 -5.61 33.87
N LEU A 370 -40.99 -5.42 32.55
CA LEU A 370 -42.26 -5.41 31.83
C LEU A 370 -42.99 -6.75 31.95
N LYS A 371 -42.25 -7.87 31.91
CA LYS A 371 -42.83 -9.20 32.10
C LYS A 371 -43.40 -9.36 33.50
N GLU A 372 -42.66 -8.97 34.54
CA GLU A 372 -43.13 -9.02 35.94
C GLU A 372 -44.37 -8.14 36.17
N LEU A 373 -44.36 -6.91 35.67
CA LEU A 373 -45.50 -5.98 35.77
C LEU A 373 -46.73 -6.47 35.00
N SER A 374 -46.54 -7.26 33.94
CA SER A 374 -47.64 -7.81 33.14
C SER A 374 -48.36 -8.97 33.84
N ILE A 375 -47.69 -9.72 34.72
CA ILE A 375 -48.20 -10.97 35.32
C ILE A 375 -48.53 -10.88 36.81
N THR A 376 -48.13 -9.81 37.50
CA THR A 376 -48.38 -9.63 38.94
C THR A 376 -49.40 -8.55 39.22
N CYS A 377 -50.13 -8.66 40.34
CA CYS A 377 -50.97 -7.60 40.88
C CYS A 377 -50.10 -6.58 41.62
N GLN A 378 -50.16 -5.31 41.23
CA GLN A 378 -49.31 -4.27 41.81
C GLN A 378 -49.51 -4.08 43.32
N LEU A 379 -50.73 -4.28 43.82
CA LEU A 379 -51.10 -4.09 45.22
C LEU A 379 -50.64 -5.24 46.12
N THR A 380 -51.03 -6.48 45.79
CA THR A 380 -50.82 -7.65 46.65
C THR A 380 -49.57 -8.45 46.32
N LYS A 381 -48.90 -8.15 45.19
CA LYS A 381 -47.74 -8.87 44.64
C LYS A 381 -47.99 -10.35 44.27
N LEU A 382 -49.22 -10.83 44.43
CA LEU A 382 -49.68 -12.11 43.90
C LEU A 382 -49.71 -12.06 42.37
N TYR A 383 -49.80 -13.23 41.73
CA TYR A 383 -50.11 -13.28 40.31
C TYR A 383 -51.47 -12.61 40.03
N ASN A 384 -51.64 -12.09 38.81
CA ASN A 384 -52.89 -11.51 38.37
C ASN A 384 -53.72 -12.52 37.57
N ARG A 385 -54.98 -12.15 37.27
CA ARG A 385 -55.90 -12.97 36.47
C ARG A 385 -55.28 -13.49 35.17
N ARG A 386 -54.53 -12.66 34.43
CA ARG A 386 -53.91 -13.08 33.16
C ARG A 386 -52.97 -14.25 33.36
N TYR A 387 -52.10 -14.16 34.36
CA TYR A 387 -51.17 -15.24 34.68
C TYR A 387 -51.88 -16.52 35.11
N LEU A 388 -52.95 -16.42 35.92
CA LEU A 388 -53.75 -17.59 36.29
C LEU A 388 -54.37 -18.27 35.09
N ILE A 389 -54.94 -17.51 34.14
CA ILE A 389 -55.50 -18.12 32.93
C ILE A 389 -54.41 -18.83 32.13
N GLU A 390 -53.32 -18.14 31.82
CA GLU A 390 -52.24 -18.69 30.98
C GLU A 390 -51.53 -19.89 31.63
N GLN A 391 -51.16 -19.78 32.90
CA GLN A 391 -50.43 -20.84 33.60
C GLN A 391 -51.35 -21.90 34.21
N GLY A 392 -52.59 -21.55 34.55
CA GLY A 392 -53.58 -22.47 35.07
C GLY A 392 -54.03 -23.48 34.02
N GLU A 393 -54.24 -23.04 32.77
CA GLU A 393 -54.49 -23.96 31.65
C GLU A 393 -53.35 -24.97 31.46
N LEU A 394 -52.10 -24.50 31.44
CA LEU A 394 -50.92 -25.35 31.29
C LEU A 394 -50.78 -26.34 32.46
N ALA A 395 -50.95 -25.87 33.69
CA ALA A 395 -50.85 -26.70 34.89
C ALA A 395 -51.97 -27.75 34.95
N PHE A 396 -53.20 -27.37 34.59
CA PHE A 396 -54.33 -28.28 34.52
C PHE A 396 -54.17 -29.31 33.41
N GLN A 397 -53.78 -28.89 32.21
CA GLN A 397 -53.54 -29.79 31.07
C GLN A 397 -52.47 -30.83 31.41
N LYS A 398 -51.40 -30.42 32.11
CA LYS A 398 -50.39 -31.36 32.61
C LYS A 398 -50.98 -32.38 33.59
N CYS A 399 -51.83 -31.95 34.52
CA CYS A 399 -52.52 -32.88 35.43
C CYS A 399 -53.45 -33.83 34.68
N LEU A 400 -54.15 -33.36 33.64
CA LEU A 400 -55.00 -34.16 32.77
C LEU A 400 -54.20 -35.25 32.03
N GLU A 401 -53.07 -34.88 31.42
CA GLU A 401 -52.17 -35.78 30.69
C GLU A 401 -51.51 -36.83 31.60
N GLU A 402 -51.11 -36.42 32.80
CA GLU A 402 -50.46 -37.29 33.78
C GLU A 402 -51.47 -38.07 34.65
N GLN A 403 -52.77 -37.88 34.46
CA GLN A 403 -53.84 -38.42 35.30
C GLN A 403 -53.67 -38.09 36.81
N HIS A 404 -53.16 -36.89 37.09
CA HIS A 404 -53.01 -36.36 38.44
C HIS A 404 -54.20 -35.51 38.86
N HIS A 405 -54.45 -35.42 40.17
CA HIS A 405 -55.53 -34.59 40.72
C HIS A 405 -55.16 -33.11 40.63
N CYS A 406 -56.15 -32.24 40.43
CA CYS A 406 -55.93 -30.79 40.43
C CYS A 406 -57.12 -30.12 41.12
N SER A 407 -56.84 -29.26 42.09
CA SER A 407 -57.90 -28.58 42.86
C SER A 407 -57.81 -27.07 42.71
N CYS A 408 -58.97 -26.43 42.59
CA CYS A 408 -59.12 -24.98 42.54
C CYS A 408 -59.89 -24.49 43.76
N ILE A 409 -59.38 -23.42 44.37
CA ILE A 409 -59.95 -22.79 45.56
C ILE A 409 -60.22 -21.32 45.19
N ALA A 410 -61.49 -20.94 45.13
CA ALA A 410 -61.94 -19.56 44.94
C ALA A 410 -62.28 -18.94 46.30
N ILE A 411 -61.75 -17.76 46.59
CA ILE A 411 -61.81 -17.10 47.89
C ILE A 411 -62.30 -15.67 47.69
N ASP A 412 -63.17 -15.19 48.55
CA ASP A 412 -63.60 -13.80 48.57
C ASP A 412 -63.70 -13.28 50.00
N ILE A 413 -63.26 -12.03 50.21
CA ILE A 413 -63.32 -11.38 51.52
C ILE A 413 -64.75 -10.94 51.81
N ASP A 414 -65.32 -11.50 52.87
CA ASP A 414 -66.70 -11.26 53.26
C ASP A 414 -66.92 -9.79 53.63
N PHE A 415 -67.95 -9.19 53.02
CA PHE A 415 -68.34 -7.80 53.25
C PHE A 415 -67.22 -6.77 53.02
N PHE A 416 -66.25 -7.05 52.13
CA PHE A 416 -65.13 -6.13 51.87
C PHE A 416 -65.58 -4.70 51.49
N LYS A 417 -66.70 -4.55 50.77
CA LYS A 417 -67.31 -3.25 50.51
C LYS A 417 -67.58 -2.44 51.79
N LYS A 418 -68.05 -3.07 52.88
CA LYS A 418 -68.25 -2.38 54.17
C LYS A 418 -66.94 -1.90 54.78
N VAL A 419 -65.85 -2.65 54.60
CA VAL A 419 -64.51 -2.23 55.04
C VAL A 419 -64.11 -0.96 54.30
N ASN A 420 -64.25 -0.93 52.98
CA ASN A 420 -63.98 0.26 52.16
C ASN A 420 -64.88 1.44 52.54
N ASP A 421 -66.18 1.21 52.74
CA ASP A 421 -67.15 2.25 53.06
C ASP A 421 -66.91 2.84 54.46
N THR A 422 -66.36 2.04 55.40
CA THR A 422 -66.13 2.44 56.80
C THR A 422 -64.76 3.08 57.01
N TYR A 423 -63.71 2.48 56.43
CA TYR A 423 -62.31 2.86 56.70
C TYR A 423 -61.62 3.52 55.52
N GLY A 424 -62.31 3.61 54.37
CA GLY A 424 -61.77 4.13 53.12
C GLY A 424 -60.95 3.12 52.34
N HIS A 425 -60.81 3.37 51.04
CA HIS A 425 -60.13 2.47 50.11
C HIS A 425 -58.66 2.21 50.44
N LEU A 426 -57.93 3.19 51.01
CA LEU A 426 -56.53 3.01 51.40
C LEU A 426 -56.37 1.94 52.49
N ILE A 427 -57.29 1.89 53.45
CA ILE A 427 -57.28 0.86 54.50
C ILE A 427 -57.77 -0.48 53.93
N GLY A 428 -58.77 -0.47 53.04
CA GLY A 428 -59.17 -1.69 52.32
C GLY A 428 -58.01 -2.30 51.52
N ASP A 429 -57.17 -1.48 50.89
CA ASP A 429 -55.97 -1.91 50.18
C ASP A 429 -54.95 -2.59 51.11
N GLU A 430 -54.76 -2.11 52.34
CA GLU A 430 -53.92 -2.78 53.35
C GLU A 430 -54.55 -4.10 53.83
N VAL A 431 -55.87 -4.16 53.99
CA VAL A 431 -56.58 -5.41 54.30
C VAL A 431 -56.39 -6.45 53.18
N LEU A 432 -56.41 -6.03 51.91
CA LEU A 432 -56.12 -6.92 50.77
C LEU A 432 -54.69 -7.46 50.80
N LYS A 433 -53.70 -6.63 51.15
CA LYS A 433 -52.30 -7.07 51.30
C LYS A 433 -52.15 -8.05 52.47
N HIS A 434 -52.83 -7.77 53.58
CA HIS A 434 -52.83 -8.62 54.76
C HIS A 434 -53.39 -10.01 54.46
N VAL A 435 -54.57 -10.08 53.84
CA VAL A 435 -55.18 -11.36 53.42
C VAL A 435 -54.31 -12.07 52.39
N ALA A 436 -53.75 -11.36 51.41
CA ALA A 436 -52.84 -11.95 50.43
C ALA A 436 -51.60 -12.60 51.07
N ASN A 437 -51.04 -11.96 52.10
CA ASN A 437 -49.91 -12.51 52.86
C ASN A 437 -50.33 -13.77 53.66
N ILE A 438 -51.50 -13.75 54.29
CA ILE A 438 -52.04 -14.93 54.99
C ILE A 438 -52.22 -16.09 54.02
N ILE A 439 -52.83 -15.85 52.86
CA ILE A 439 -53.03 -16.88 51.82
C ILE A 439 -51.68 -17.46 51.38
N THR A 440 -50.71 -16.60 51.06
CA THR A 440 -49.38 -17.02 50.58
C THR A 440 -48.65 -17.90 51.59
N ASN A 441 -48.71 -17.55 52.87
CA ASN A 441 -48.09 -18.33 53.96
C ASN A 441 -48.87 -19.60 54.32
N SER A 442 -50.10 -19.74 53.81
CA SER A 442 -50.98 -20.87 54.06
C SER A 442 -51.00 -21.87 52.91
N VAL A 443 -50.19 -21.70 51.86
CA VAL A 443 -50.12 -22.61 50.70
C VAL A 443 -48.70 -23.12 50.43
N ARG A 444 -48.54 -24.10 49.53
CA ARG A 444 -47.23 -24.58 49.10
C ARG A 444 -46.67 -23.70 47.99
N ARG A 445 -45.35 -23.70 47.85
CA ARG A 445 -44.64 -22.95 46.79
C ARG A 445 -45.06 -23.32 45.36
N ILE A 446 -45.57 -24.54 45.15
CA ILE A 446 -46.04 -25.03 43.85
C ILE A 446 -47.46 -24.58 43.51
N ASP A 447 -48.22 -24.09 44.50
CA ASP A 447 -49.60 -23.65 44.31
C ASP A 447 -49.59 -22.26 43.64
N ILE A 448 -50.45 -22.04 42.63
CA ILE A 448 -50.56 -20.75 41.93
C ILE A 448 -51.55 -19.88 42.69
N VAL A 449 -51.05 -18.88 43.40
CA VAL A 449 -51.85 -17.91 44.15
C VAL A 449 -52.05 -16.63 43.34
N THR A 450 -53.30 -16.26 43.11
CA THR A 450 -53.67 -15.14 42.25
C THR A 450 -54.68 -14.23 42.94
N ARG A 451 -54.56 -12.90 42.76
CA ARG A 451 -55.70 -11.99 42.96
C ARG A 451 -56.47 -11.91 41.64
N TYR A 452 -57.67 -12.46 41.63
CA TYR A 452 -58.46 -12.66 40.41
C TYR A 452 -59.18 -11.38 39.97
N GLY A 453 -59.72 -10.62 40.92
CA GLY A 453 -60.39 -9.34 40.72
C GLY A 453 -60.79 -8.75 42.07
N GLY A 454 -61.02 -7.43 42.19
CA GLY A 454 -61.54 -6.82 43.44
C GLY A 454 -60.95 -7.39 44.74
N GLU A 455 -61.80 -8.04 45.53
CA GLU A 455 -61.51 -8.79 46.77
C GLU A 455 -61.39 -10.32 46.60
N GLU A 456 -61.34 -10.80 45.37
CA GLU A 456 -61.33 -12.21 44.99
C GLU A 456 -59.90 -12.74 44.80
N PHE A 457 -59.64 -13.91 45.39
CA PHE A 457 -58.40 -14.65 45.26
C PHE A 457 -58.68 -16.05 44.74
N VAL A 458 -57.74 -16.60 43.98
CA VAL A 458 -57.80 -17.98 43.49
C VAL A 458 -56.49 -18.68 43.80
N ILE A 459 -56.59 -19.90 44.30
CA ILE A 459 -55.46 -20.82 44.47
C ILE A 459 -55.72 -22.01 43.55
N LEU A 460 -54.86 -22.20 42.56
CA LEU A 460 -54.80 -23.46 41.82
C LEU A 460 -53.71 -24.34 42.44
N SER A 461 -54.09 -25.55 42.85
CA SER A 461 -53.20 -26.52 43.50
C SER A 461 -53.06 -27.76 42.61
N PRO A 462 -52.04 -27.81 41.73
CA PRO A 462 -51.74 -29.00 40.94
C PRO A 462 -51.38 -30.19 41.84
N ASN A 463 -51.58 -31.41 41.34
CA ASN A 463 -51.29 -32.66 42.06
C ASN A 463 -51.91 -32.74 43.46
N THR A 464 -53.12 -32.21 43.61
CA THR A 464 -53.80 -32.07 44.91
C THR A 464 -55.23 -32.58 44.82
N MET A 465 -55.52 -33.61 45.60
CA MET A 465 -56.87 -34.17 45.79
C MET A 465 -57.77 -33.17 46.51
N LEU A 466 -59.07 -33.29 46.29
CA LEU A 466 -60.10 -32.39 46.82
C LEU A 466 -60.03 -32.30 48.35
N GLU A 467 -59.88 -33.42 49.05
CA GLU A 467 -59.75 -33.46 50.52
C GLU A 467 -58.55 -32.65 51.04
N SER A 468 -57.44 -32.66 50.31
CA SER A 468 -56.25 -31.88 50.68
C SER A 468 -56.47 -30.40 50.42
N ALA A 469 -57.18 -30.04 49.34
CA ALA A 469 -57.57 -28.67 49.06
C ALA A 469 -58.54 -28.12 50.12
N VAL A 470 -59.45 -28.94 50.65
CA VAL A 470 -60.31 -28.58 51.79
C VAL A 470 -59.47 -28.22 53.02
N LYS A 471 -58.43 -28.98 53.33
CA LYS A 471 -57.52 -28.66 54.46
C LYS A 471 -56.77 -27.35 54.24
N ILE A 472 -56.33 -27.07 53.01
CA ILE A 472 -55.68 -25.80 52.66
C ILE A 472 -56.67 -24.63 52.81
N ALA A 473 -57.87 -24.78 52.28
CA ALA A 473 -58.93 -23.79 52.35
C ALA A 473 -59.35 -23.49 53.80
N GLU A 474 -59.58 -24.52 54.62
CA GLU A 474 -59.96 -24.33 56.02
C GLU A 474 -58.83 -23.64 56.81
N ARG A 475 -57.57 -23.99 56.54
CA ARG A 475 -56.42 -23.29 57.13
C ARG A 475 -56.41 -21.81 56.74
N VAL A 476 -56.65 -21.48 55.47
CA VAL A 476 -56.75 -20.09 55.01
C VAL A 476 -57.90 -19.38 55.72
N ARG A 477 -59.09 -19.99 55.78
CA ARG A 477 -60.28 -19.42 56.42
C ARG A 477 -60.03 -19.10 57.90
N GLN A 478 -59.52 -20.08 58.66
CA GLN A 478 -59.17 -19.94 60.07
C GLN A 478 -58.09 -18.88 60.27
N HIS A 479 -57.00 -18.92 59.51
CA HIS A 479 -55.94 -17.92 59.65
C HIS A 479 -56.42 -16.50 59.35
N VAL A 480 -57.31 -16.30 58.37
CA VAL A 480 -57.88 -14.97 58.11
C VAL A 480 -58.77 -14.51 59.26
N GLU A 481 -59.62 -15.39 59.80
CA GLU A 481 -60.49 -15.10 60.94
C GLU A 481 -59.69 -14.80 62.23
N ASP A 482 -58.65 -15.58 62.51
CA ASP A 482 -57.86 -15.50 63.75
C ASP A 482 -56.82 -14.36 63.74
N HIS A 483 -56.52 -13.79 62.56
CA HIS A 483 -55.51 -12.74 62.42
C HIS A 483 -56.14 -11.47 61.84
N PRO A 484 -56.80 -10.64 62.67
CA PRO A 484 -57.28 -9.33 62.23
C PRO A 484 -56.14 -8.47 61.69
N TYR A 485 -56.49 -7.54 60.81
CA TYR A 485 -55.55 -6.48 60.44
C TYR A 485 -55.43 -5.49 61.61
N ILE A 486 -54.23 -5.38 62.18
CA ILE A 486 -53.93 -4.52 63.34
C ILE A 486 -53.04 -3.36 62.88
N ALA A 487 -53.59 -2.14 62.93
CA ALA A 487 -52.86 -0.89 62.76
C ALA A 487 -53.38 0.14 63.78
N ASP A 488 -53.86 1.30 63.33
CA ASP A 488 -54.58 2.26 64.17
C ASP A 488 -55.99 1.77 64.59
N PHE A 489 -56.48 0.73 63.92
CA PHE A 489 -57.74 0.04 64.17
C PHE A 489 -57.51 -1.47 64.09
N GLU A 490 -58.35 -2.24 64.79
CA GLU A 490 -58.44 -3.69 64.65
C GLU A 490 -59.60 -4.01 63.70
N ILE A 491 -59.28 -4.53 62.50
CA ILE A 491 -60.27 -4.86 61.48
C ILE A 491 -60.34 -6.38 61.35
N ASN A 492 -61.44 -6.93 61.86
CA ASN A 492 -61.78 -8.34 61.72
C ASN A 492 -62.45 -8.57 60.36
N VAL A 493 -61.86 -9.43 59.54
CA VAL A 493 -62.42 -9.88 58.26
C VAL A 493 -62.51 -11.39 58.25
N THR A 494 -63.48 -11.90 57.50
CA THR A 494 -63.64 -13.34 57.25
C THR A 494 -63.65 -13.58 55.75
N VAL A 495 -63.48 -14.82 55.33
CA VAL A 495 -63.52 -15.20 53.92
C VAL A 495 -64.51 -16.33 53.70
N SER A 496 -65.22 -16.26 52.59
CA SER A 496 -65.98 -17.38 52.04
C SER A 496 -65.12 -18.09 51.01
N ILE A 497 -65.20 -19.43 50.96
CA ILE A 497 -64.34 -20.22 50.08
C ILE A 497 -65.15 -21.27 49.31
N GLY A 498 -64.95 -21.35 48.00
CA GLY A 498 -65.46 -22.39 47.13
C GLY A 498 -64.34 -23.28 46.62
N ILE A 499 -64.56 -24.58 46.55
CA ILE A 499 -63.52 -25.56 46.21
C ILE A 499 -64.07 -26.53 45.17
N ALA A 500 -63.28 -26.83 44.14
CA ALA A 500 -63.57 -27.87 43.16
C ALA A 500 -62.31 -28.68 42.84
N GLY A 501 -62.49 -29.95 42.47
CA GLY A 501 -61.39 -30.89 42.20
C GLY A 501 -61.60 -31.74 40.95
N TYR A 502 -60.57 -31.82 40.12
CA TYR A 502 -60.41 -32.77 39.03
C TYR A 502 -59.70 -34.05 39.52
N GLY A 503 -60.11 -35.21 38.98
CA GLY A 503 -59.70 -36.55 39.44
C GLY A 503 -60.70 -37.16 40.43
N ASP A 504 -61.32 -36.32 41.26
CA ASP A 504 -62.35 -36.71 42.22
C ASP A 504 -63.78 -36.57 41.68
N SER A 505 -63.99 -35.94 40.51
CA SER A 505 -65.29 -35.82 39.84
C SER A 505 -65.20 -36.12 38.33
N GLU A 506 -66.23 -36.78 37.77
CA GLU A 506 -66.20 -37.29 36.37
C GLU A 506 -66.54 -36.23 35.31
N ASN A 507 -66.85 -34.99 35.70
CA ASN A 507 -67.41 -33.96 34.81
C ASN A 507 -66.58 -32.65 34.79
N ILE A 508 -65.25 -32.75 34.79
CA ILE A 508 -64.35 -31.59 34.60
C ILE A 508 -63.30 -31.95 33.56
N SER A 509 -63.31 -31.24 32.44
CA SER A 509 -62.46 -31.48 31.28
C SER A 509 -61.55 -30.31 30.94
N THR A 510 -61.81 -29.12 31.48
CA THR A 510 -61.01 -27.91 31.26
C THR A 510 -60.73 -27.14 32.55
N PHE A 511 -59.68 -26.32 32.54
CA PHE A 511 -59.37 -25.41 33.64
C PHE A 511 -60.51 -24.43 33.93
N TYR A 512 -61.20 -23.92 32.90
CA TYR A 512 -62.33 -23.01 33.06
C TYR A 512 -63.51 -23.67 33.77
N GLU A 513 -63.82 -24.94 33.47
CA GLU A 513 -64.86 -25.69 34.19
C GLU A 513 -64.48 -25.90 35.66
N LEU A 514 -63.21 -26.20 35.95
CA LEU A 514 -62.73 -26.33 37.33
C LEU A 514 -62.88 -25.01 38.11
N LEU A 515 -62.48 -23.90 37.50
CA LEU A 515 -62.59 -22.56 38.08
C LEU A 515 -64.06 -22.15 38.29
N ASP A 516 -64.92 -22.39 37.29
CA ASP A 516 -66.36 -22.08 37.35
C ASP A 516 -67.06 -22.86 38.47
N LYS A 517 -66.74 -24.16 38.64
CA LYS A 517 -67.29 -24.94 39.76
C LYS A 517 -66.83 -24.45 41.13
N ALA A 518 -65.58 -24.01 41.25
CA ALA A 518 -65.08 -23.41 42.48
C ALA A 518 -65.81 -22.08 42.78
N ASP A 519 -66.06 -21.27 41.75
CA ASP A 519 -66.81 -20.01 41.88
C ASP A 519 -68.29 -20.23 42.27
N GLN A 520 -68.95 -21.23 41.67
CA GLN A 520 -70.32 -21.61 42.06
C GLN A 520 -70.38 -22.07 43.53
N ALA A 521 -69.40 -22.85 44.00
CA ALA A 521 -69.32 -23.24 45.39
C ALA A 521 -69.11 -22.02 46.32
N LEU A 522 -68.26 -21.07 45.90
CA LEU A 522 -68.01 -19.83 46.64
C LEU A 522 -69.29 -18.99 46.75
N TYR A 523 -70.06 -18.88 45.67
CA TYR A 523 -71.36 -18.20 45.68
C TYR A 523 -72.30 -18.79 46.74
N ILE A 524 -72.40 -20.12 46.81
CA ILE A 524 -73.22 -20.79 47.84
C ILE A 524 -72.69 -20.54 49.25
N ALA A 525 -71.36 -20.50 49.46
CA ALA A 525 -70.76 -20.18 50.75
C ALA A 525 -71.16 -18.76 51.21
N LYS A 526 -71.19 -17.79 50.30
CA LYS A 526 -71.63 -16.41 50.59
C LYS A 526 -73.12 -16.33 50.95
N GLU A 527 -73.98 -17.03 50.22
CA GLU A 527 -75.43 -17.03 50.49
C GLU A 527 -75.78 -17.81 51.77
N SER A 528 -75.01 -18.84 52.11
CA SER A 528 -75.29 -19.73 53.24
C SER A 528 -74.80 -19.20 54.60
N GLY A 529 -74.51 -17.90 54.72
CA GLY A 529 -74.09 -17.28 55.98
C GLY A 529 -72.64 -16.82 56.08
N ARG A 530 -71.83 -16.96 55.01
CA ARG A 530 -70.42 -16.51 54.94
C ARG A 530 -69.49 -17.19 55.95
N ASN A 531 -68.20 -16.81 55.95
CA ASN A 531 -67.16 -17.38 56.82
C ASN A 531 -67.17 -18.92 56.87
N GLN A 532 -67.27 -19.53 55.69
CA GLN A 532 -67.36 -20.97 55.56
C GLN A 532 -66.83 -21.39 54.20
N LEU A 533 -66.70 -22.70 54.04
CA LEU A 533 -66.30 -23.28 52.78
C LEU A 533 -67.38 -24.22 52.22
N ARG A 534 -67.42 -24.32 50.89
CA ARG A 534 -68.30 -25.21 50.13
C ARG A 534 -67.48 -25.95 49.09
N VAL A 535 -67.81 -27.21 48.89
CA VAL A 535 -67.11 -28.09 47.94
C VAL A 535 -68.07 -28.51 46.85
N CYS A 536 -67.64 -28.43 45.60
CA CYS A 536 -68.32 -29.06 44.48
C CYS A 536 -67.70 -30.45 44.23
N ASP A 537 -68.46 -31.51 44.53
CA ASP A 537 -68.07 -32.91 44.36
C ASP A 537 -68.93 -33.64 43.30
N LYS A 538 -68.85 -34.98 43.24
CA LYS A 538 -69.64 -35.81 42.30
C LYS A 538 -71.16 -35.69 42.46
N THR A 539 -71.63 -35.29 43.65
CA THR A 539 -73.05 -35.30 44.04
C THR A 539 -73.69 -33.91 44.01
N GLY A 540 -72.90 -32.86 43.89
CA GLY A 540 -73.35 -31.47 43.85
C GLY A 540 -72.46 -30.57 44.70
N ILE A 541 -73.01 -29.44 45.16
CA ILE A 541 -72.31 -28.57 46.12
C ILE A 541 -72.72 -29.00 47.53
N VAL A 542 -71.75 -29.43 48.33
CA VAL A 542 -71.96 -29.99 49.67
C VAL A 542 -71.29 -29.15 50.75
N ASP A 543 -71.81 -29.28 51.98
CA ASP A 543 -71.18 -28.75 53.19
C ASP A 543 -70.07 -29.70 53.64
N THR A 544 -68.90 -29.16 53.96
CA THR A 544 -67.70 -29.92 54.31
C THR A 544 -67.68 -30.51 55.71
N ARG A 545 -68.70 -30.24 56.54
CA ARG A 545 -68.90 -30.99 57.79
C ARG A 545 -69.12 -32.49 57.56
N GLN A 546 -69.28 -32.94 56.31
CA GLN A 546 -69.34 -34.35 55.92
C GLN A 546 -68.00 -34.94 55.43
N MET A 547 -66.95 -34.11 55.24
CA MET A 547 -65.65 -34.50 54.65
C MET A 547 -64.42 -34.27 55.58
N LEU A 548 -64.61 -33.56 56.69
CA LEU A 548 -63.64 -33.40 57.79
C LEU A 548 -63.94 -34.40 58.90
#